data_AF-A0A9W6EB78-F1
#
_entry.id   AF-A0A9W6EB78-F1
#
_cell.length_a   1.000
_cell.length_b   1.000
_cell.length_c   1.000
_cell.angle_alpha   90.00
_cell.angle_beta   90.00
_cell.angle_gamma   90.00
#
_symmetry.space_group_name_H-M   'P 1'
#
loop_
_entity.id
_entity.type
_entity.pdbx_description
1 polymer ?
#
loop_
_entity_poly.entity_id
_entity_poly.type
_entity_poly.pdbx_seq_one_letter_code
_entity_poly.pdbx_strand_id
1 'polypeptide(L)'
;MPSISGKLFLYISLDISVKAIEVKIVGSLKIPRPEIIAGPCQGGTTVERSQTLASSRDNSFRLPRGRYEFPFELPLAREMMDTVTGVGHEYHSYEVRGVVHRHFYSDIESSSPLRIHRTPNVFYANLLDQVVPSVEEHLNERLNLRYRISIPMHIPFGASFPLRVEYSSLSDQPQKGQLRSVIHPRSITIHITETHALKVTPTASDAINYNNPLPLIFRKEHVILHQSYTVHPPARALLPESLDFDYSSTIPVHLPRDFHACTQDVQSELIKVHHNLRYNVEFERERENETESSQQNKVANPTYFFFNLAYLPTYTSRDAVSTYMNQELTLENPNTVHRDHSVPNIHVPMYSHAP
;
A
#
# COMPACT_ATOMS: atom_id res chain seq x y z
N MET A 1 15.83 8.48 -21.64
CA MET A 1 14.88 7.40 -21.25
C MET A 1 15.02 7.22 -19.73
N PRO A 2 13.95 6.90 -18.99
CA PRO A 2 14.09 6.65 -17.55
C PRO A 2 15.04 5.48 -17.32
N SER A 3 15.92 5.58 -16.34
CA SER A 3 16.89 4.56 -15.96
C SER A 3 17.01 4.46 -14.44
N ILE A 4 17.44 3.31 -13.95
CA ILE A 4 17.83 3.10 -12.56
C ILE A 4 19.34 3.09 -12.53
N SER A 5 19.92 4.03 -11.80
CA SER A 5 21.36 4.12 -11.59
C SER A 5 21.70 3.86 -10.14
N GLY A 6 22.91 3.35 -9.92
CA GLY A 6 23.38 3.04 -8.58
C GLY A 6 24.81 2.54 -8.60
N LYS A 7 25.24 1.99 -7.46
CA LYS A 7 26.57 1.42 -7.26
C LYS A 7 26.43 0.07 -6.58
N LEU A 8 27.11 -0.93 -7.11
CA LEU A 8 27.31 -2.22 -6.46
C LEU A 8 28.62 -2.16 -5.68
N PHE A 9 28.54 -2.32 -4.36
CA PHE A 9 29.71 -2.46 -3.50
C PHE A 9 30.00 -3.93 -3.25
N LEU A 10 31.25 -4.33 -3.47
CA LEU A 10 31.70 -5.69 -3.27
C LEU A 10 32.90 -5.69 -2.34
N TYR A 11 32.78 -6.39 -1.21
CA TYR A 11 33.85 -6.57 -0.25
C TYR A 11 34.38 -8.00 -0.28
N ILE A 12 35.67 -8.12 -0.60
CA ILE A 12 36.31 -9.41 -0.80
C ILE A 12 37.42 -9.58 0.24
N SER A 13 37.25 -10.55 1.11
CA SER A 13 38.19 -10.88 2.18
C SER A 13 39.43 -11.64 1.68
N LEU A 14 39.30 -12.38 0.58
CA LEU A 14 40.33 -13.24 -0.02
C LEU A 14 40.24 -13.22 -1.54
N ASP A 15 41.36 -13.36 -2.24
CA ASP A 15 41.36 -13.42 -3.71
C ASP A 15 40.41 -14.50 -4.24
N ILE A 16 39.51 -14.12 -5.14
CA ILE A 16 38.52 -15.02 -5.74
C ILE A 16 38.67 -15.10 -7.26
N SER A 17 38.23 -16.22 -7.84
CA SER A 17 38.07 -16.37 -9.29
C SER A 17 36.63 -16.04 -9.68
N VAL A 18 36.46 -15.04 -10.55
CA VAL A 18 35.17 -14.49 -10.97
C VAL A 18 35.03 -14.65 -12.48
N LYS A 19 33.87 -15.09 -12.95
CA LYS A 19 33.52 -15.14 -14.37
C LYS A 19 33.03 -13.77 -14.85
N ALA A 20 32.05 -13.22 -14.13
CA ALA A 20 31.42 -11.95 -14.43
C ALA A 20 30.84 -11.33 -13.15
N ILE A 21 30.70 -10.02 -13.16
CA ILE A 21 29.96 -9.24 -12.18
C ILE A 21 28.85 -8.54 -12.93
N GLU A 22 27.62 -8.67 -12.44
CA GLU A 22 26.41 -8.23 -13.12
C GLU A 22 25.48 -7.56 -12.12
N VAL A 23 24.75 -6.54 -12.57
CA VAL A 23 23.55 -6.06 -11.87
C VAL A 23 22.35 -6.33 -12.77
N LYS A 24 21.28 -6.84 -12.19
CA LYS A 24 20.03 -7.10 -12.91
C LYS A 24 18.81 -6.60 -12.15
N ILE A 25 17.79 -6.17 -12.89
CA ILE A 25 16.45 -5.92 -12.39
C ILE A 25 15.60 -7.14 -12.73
N VAL A 26 14.94 -7.68 -11.71
CA VAL A 26 14.01 -8.80 -11.84
C VAL A 26 12.63 -8.35 -11.38
N GLY A 27 11.66 -8.38 -12.28
CA GLY A 27 10.24 -8.19 -11.98
C GLY A 27 9.55 -9.53 -11.82
N SER A 28 8.68 -9.66 -10.82
CA SER A 28 7.95 -10.90 -10.51
C SER A 28 6.46 -10.62 -10.34
N LEU A 29 5.62 -11.41 -10.99
CA LEU A 29 4.17 -11.41 -10.82
C LEU A 29 3.75 -12.66 -10.05
N LYS A 30 2.98 -12.48 -8.98
CA LYS A 30 2.47 -13.55 -8.10
C LYS A 30 1.01 -13.28 -7.75
N ILE A 31 0.09 -13.76 -8.58
CA ILE A 31 -1.35 -13.66 -8.33
C ILE A 31 -1.82 -14.94 -7.61
N PRO A 32 -2.32 -14.84 -6.36
CA PRO A 32 -2.81 -16.00 -5.65
C PRO A 32 -4.04 -16.59 -6.35
N ARG A 33 -4.12 -17.92 -6.37
CA ARG A 33 -5.30 -18.64 -6.86
C ARG A 33 -6.35 -18.74 -5.74
N PRO A 34 -7.65 -18.76 -6.08
CA PRO A 34 -8.71 -19.01 -5.10
C PRO A 34 -8.53 -20.40 -4.47
N GLU A 35 -8.92 -20.57 -3.21
CA GLU A 35 -8.77 -21.85 -2.47
C GLU A 35 -9.43 -23.04 -3.16
N ILE A 36 -10.45 -22.79 -3.98
CA ILE A 36 -11.16 -23.80 -4.77
C ILE A 36 -10.23 -24.43 -5.83
N ILE A 37 -9.18 -23.72 -6.26
CA ILE A 37 -8.20 -24.13 -7.25
C ILE A 37 -6.85 -24.31 -6.55
N ALA A 38 -6.50 -25.55 -6.22
CA ALA A 38 -5.20 -25.88 -5.66
C ALA A 38 -4.09 -25.71 -6.71
N GLY A 39 -3.05 -24.93 -6.40
CA GLY A 39 -1.91 -24.77 -7.29
C GLY A 39 -1.02 -23.58 -6.98
N PRO A 40 0.14 -23.46 -7.66
CA PRO A 40 1.03 -22.32 -7.52
C PRO A 40 0.34 -21.02 -7.97
N CYS A 41 0.80 -19.89 -7.44
CA CYS A 41 0.34 -18.57 -7.88
C CYS A 41 0.47 -18.43 -9.40
N GLN A 42 -0.48 -17.75 -10.03
CA GLN A 42 -0.36 -17.37 -11.43
C GLN A 42 0.70 -16.28 -11.57
N GLY A 43 1.60 -16.44 -12.54
CA GLY A 43 2.61 -15.46 -12.90
C GLY A 43 3.99 -16.09 -13.01
N GLY A 44 5.02 -15.29 -12.76
CA GLY A 44 6.42 -15.62 -12.97
C GLY A 44 7.25 -14.36 -13.16
N THR A 45 8.44 -14.50 -13.74
CA THR A 45 9.30 -13.36 -14.09
C THR A 45 8.63 -12.53 -15.19
N THR A 46 8.34 -11.26 -14.90
CA THR A 46 7.77 -10.32 -15.87
C THR A 46 8.86 -9.57 -16.62
N VAL A 47 10.00 -9.32 -15.97
CA VAL A 47 11.14 -8.60 -16.52
C VAL A 47 12.41 -9.20 -15.97
N GLU A 48 13.39 -9.45 -16.84
CA GLU A 48 14.78 -9.65 -16.44
C GLU A 48 15.65 -8.80 -17.37
N ARG A 49 16.36 -7.82 -16.78
CA ARG A 49 17.19 -6.85 -17.50
C ARG A 49 18.50 -6.72 -16.76
N SER A 50 19.62 -6.82 -17.46
CA SER A 50 20.91 -6.81 -16.80
C SER A 50 21.99 -6.01 -17.50
N GLN A 51 23.00 -5.67 -16.72
CA GLN A 51 24.21 -4.98 -17.13
C GLN A 51 25.40 -5.72 -16.54
N THR A 52 26.25 -6.23 -17.42
CA THR A 52 27.56 -6.75 -17.03
C THR A 52 28.49 -5.58 -16.69
N LEU A 53 29.03 -5.57 -15.48
CA LEU A 53 29.93 -4.54 -14.98
C LEU A 53 31.40 -4.91 -15.16
N ALA A 54 31.70 -6.20 -15.04
CA ALA A 54 33.03 -6.75 -15.29
C ALA A 54 32.90 -8.16 -15.83
N SER A 55 33.66 -8.48 -16.87
CA SER A 55 33.79 -9.84 -17.41
C SER A 55 35.14 -10.00 -18.08
N SER A 56 35.59 -11.25 -18.21
CA SER A 56 36.80 -11.61 -18.95
C SER A 56 36.46 -12.37 -20.22
N ARG A 57 37.23 -12.15 -21.29
CA ARG A 57 37.12 -12.93 -22.52
C ARG A 57 37.51 -14.41 -22.31
N ASP A 58 38.39 -14.68 -21.35
CA ASP A 58 38.96 -16.00 -21.08
C ASP A 58 38.15 -16.78 -20.03
N ASN A 59 36.84 -16.51 -19.92
CA ASN A 59 35.89 -17.17 -19.03
C ASN A 59 36.16 -17.06 -17.51
N SER A 60 37.21 -16.38 -17.06
CA SER A 60 37.38 -15.94 -15.67
C SER A 60 38.50 -14.90 -15.53
N PHE A 61 38.49 -14.17 -14.42
CA PHE A 61 39.58 -13.31 -13.96
C PHE A 61 39.73 -13.45 -12.45
N ARG A 62 40.94 -13.17 -11.94
CA ARG A 62 41.18 -13.09 -10.51
C ARG A 62 40.82 -11.70 -10.00
N LEU A 63 40.02 -11.66 -8.96
CA LEU A 63 39.66 -10.44 -8.25
C LEU A 63 40.34 -10.48 -6.87
N PRO A 64 41.37 -9.64 -6.63
CA PRO A 64 42.08 -9.60 -5.36
C PRO A 64 41.17 -9.29 -4.17
N ARG A 65 41.67 -9.55 -2.96
CA ARG A 65 41.05 -9.01 -1.74
C ARG A 65 41.00 -7.48 -1.81
N GLY A 66 39.87 -6.90 -1.41
CA GLY A 66 39.68 -5.46 -1.48
C GLY A 66 38.22 -5.02 -1.44
N ARG A 67 38.05 -3.71 -1.60
CA ARG A 67 36.76 -3.03 -1.72
C ARG A 67 36.62 -2.56 -3.15
N TYR A 68 35.54 -2.98 -3.80
CA TYR A 68 35.24 -2.64 -5.18
C TYR A 68 33.92 -1.90 -5.25
N GLU A 69 33.86 -0.94 -6.16
CA GLU A 69 32.66 -0.16 -6.45
C GLU A 69 32.43 -0.21 -7.96
N PHE A 70 31.25 -0.69 -8.35
CA PHE A 70 30.84 -0.79 -9.75
C PHE A 70 29.59 0.08 -9.98
N PRO A 71 29.70 1.22 -10.66
CA PRO A 71 28.53 2.00 -11.04
C PRO A 71 27.73 1.24 -12.10
N PHE A 72 26.41 1.33 -12.01
CA PHE A 72 25.49 0.74 -12.98
C PHE A 72 24.41 1.74 -13.38
N GLU A 73 23.87 1.55 -14.58
CA GLU A 73 22.72 2.26 -15.11
C GLU A 73 21.90 1.32 -15.99
N LEU A 74 20.71 0.97 -15.52
CA LEU A 74 19.78 0.06 -16.19
C LEU A 74 18.58 0.83 -16.76
N PRO A 75 18.39 0.87 -18.08
CA PRO A 75 17.25 1.56 -18.69
C PRO A 75 15.93 0.86 -18.36
N LEU A 76 14.93 1.62 -17.95
CA LEU A 76 13.57 1.14 -17.71
C LEU A 76 12.76 1.17 -19.00
N ALA A 77 12.14 0.03 -19.32
CA ALA A 77 11.22 -0.07 -20.44
C ALA A 77 9.87 0.58 -20.08
N ARG A 78 9.21 1.22 -21.05
CA ARG A 78 7.92 1.91 -20.82
C ARG A 78 6.79 0.93 -20.55
N GLU A 79 6.95 -0.32 -20.98
CA GLU A 79 5.98 -1.40 -20.88
C GLU A 79 6.03 -2.11 -19.53
N MET A 80 7.02 -1.78 -18.67
CA MET A 80 7.14 -2.33 -17.33
C MET A 80 5.90 -2.01 -16.50
N MET A 81 5.35 -3.02 -15.83
CA MET A 81 4.19 -2.87 -14.97
C MET A 81 4.55 -2.09 -13.71
N ASP A 82 3.55 -1.47 -13.07
CA ASP A 82 3.76 -0.84 -11.76
C ASP A 82 3.97 -1.89 -10.68
N THR A 83 4.74 -1.56 -9.66
CA THR A 83 4.79 -2.31 -8.41
C THR A 83 3.42 -2.30 -7.74
N VAL A 84 2.91 -3.49 -7.44
CA VAL A 84 1.63 -3.71 -6.77
C VAL A 84 1.88 -4.57 -5.53
N THR A 85 2.23 -3.87 -4.46
CA THR A 85 2.49 -4.43 -3.13
C THR A 85 1.79 -3.56 -2.10
N GLY A 86 1.33 -4.18 -1.00
CA GLY A 86 0.53 -3.50 0.01
C GLY A 86 0.07 -4.45 1.11
N VAL A 87 -1.12 -4.21 1.66
CA VAL A 87 -1.64 -4.93 2.84
C VAL A 87 -1.73 -6.43 2.57
N GLY A 88 -0.82 -7.20 3.18
CA GLY A 88 -0.82 -8.67 3.12
C GLY A 88 -0.62 -9.25 1.72
N HIS A 89 -0.07 -8.48 0.77
CA HIS A 89 0.11 -8.97 -0.60
C HIS A 89 1.32 -8.37 -1.33
N GLU A 90 1.82 -9.15 -2.29
CA GLU A 90 2.93 -8.80 -3.16
C GLU A 90 2.61 -9.32 -4.58
N TYR A 91 1.64 -8.71 -5.25
CA TYR A 91 1.18 -9.22 -6.55
C TYR A 91 2.19 -8.97 -7.65
N HIS A 92 2.84 -7.82 -7.63
CA HIS A 92 3.89 -7.52 -8.58
C HIS A 92 5.00 -6.70 -7.91
N SER A 93 6.22 -7.23 -7.92
CA SER A 93 7.37 -6.62 -7.26
C SER A 93 8.58 -6.60 -8.17
N TYR A 94 9.50 -5.69 -7.87
CA TYR A 94 10.81 -5.63 -8.51
C TYR A 94 11.91 -5.76 -7.47
N GLU A 95 13.03 -6.34 -7.90
CA GLU A 95 14.26 -6.38 -7.14
C GLU A 95 15.42 -5.99 -8.05
N VAL A 96 16.38 -5.25 -7.50
CA VAL A 96 17.72 -5.11 -8.10
C VAL A 96 18.63 -6.13 -7.44
N ARG A 97 19.34 -6.91 -8.26
CA ARG A 97 20.22 -7.99 -7.84
C ARG A 97 21.64 -7.74 -8.33
N GLY A 98 22.60 -7.70 -7.42
CA GLY A 98 24.02 -7.77 -7.74
C GLY A 98 24.46 -9.23 -7.72
N VAL A 99 25.06 -9.70 -8.81
CA VAL A 99 25.48 -11.10 -8.99
C VAL A 99 26.97 -11.16 -9.32
N VAL A 100 27.72 -11.96 -8.55
CA VAL A 100 29.11 -12.33 -8.84
C VAL A 100 29.12 -13.78 -9.28
N HIS A 101 29.29 -13.97 -10.59
CA HIS A 101 29.33 -15.28 -11.22
C HIS A 101 30.67 -15.96 -10.94
N ARG A 102 30.65 -17.22 -10.47
CA ARG A 102 31.87 -17.96 -10.12
C ARG A 102 32.08 -19.19 -10.99
N HIS A 103 33.33 -19.65 -11.10
CA HIS A 103 33.65 -20.77 -11.99
C HIS A 103 33.35 -22.14 -11.38
N PHE A 104 33.83 -22.38 -10.17
CA PHE A 104 33.75 -23.67 -9.47
C PHE A 104 32.87 -23.63 -8.21
N TYR A 105 32.17 -22.52 -7.98
CA TYR A 105 31.33 -22.28 -6.82
C TYR A 105 30.00 -21.70 -7.27
N SER A 106 28.98 -21.80 -6.41
CA SER A 106 27.68 -21.15 -6.63
C SER A 106 27.86 -19.64 -6.84
N ASP A 107 26.95 -18.98 -7.54
CA ASP A 107 27.03 -17.52 -7.66
C ASP A 107 26.76 -16.85 -6.31
N ILE A 108 27.33 -15.66 -6.13
CA ILE A 108 27.03 -14.82 -4.96
C ILE A 108 26.01 -13.80 -5.44
N GLU A 109 24.87 -13.72 -4.75
CA GLU A 109 23.80 -12.79 -5.09
C GLU A 109 23.42 -11.97 -3.86
N SER A 110 23.16 -10.68 -4.07
CA SER A 110 22.48 -9.81 -3.11
C SER A 110 21.35 -9.12 -3.84
N SER A 111 20.17 -9.12 -3.22
CA SER A 111 18.98 -8.47 -3.74
C SER A 111 18.51 -7.33 -2.83
N SER A 112 17.96 -6.30 -3.45
CA SER A 112 17.28 -5.20 -2.78
C SER A 112 15.96 -4.90 -3.47
N PRO A 113 14.87 -4.66 -2.71
CA PRO A 113 13.57 -4.37 -3.30
C PRO A 113 13.60 -3.04 -4.06
N LEU A 114 12.84 -2.98 -5.13
CA LEU A 114 12.66 -1.82 -5.99
C LEU A 114 11.17 -1.58 -6.20
N ARG A 115 10.75 -0.32 -6.08
CA ARG A 115 9.38 0.09 -6.36
C ARG A 115 9.36 0.98 -7.60
N ILE A 116 8.55 0.61 -8.59
CA ILE A 116 8.34 1.37 -9.82
C ILE A 116 6.87 1.77 -9.87
N HIS A 117 6.58 3.06 -9.90
CA HIS A 117 5.22 3.57 -9.98
C HIS A 117 5.09 4.60 -11.09
N ARG A 118 4.06 4.46 -11.93
CA ARG A 118 3.65 5.49 -12.88
C ARG A 118 2.84 6.56 -12.15
N THR A 119 3.38 7.77 -12.12
CA THR A 119 2.62 8.94 -11.66
C THR A 119 1.62 9.37 -12.73
N PRO A 120 0.34 9.61 -12.37
CA PRO A 120 -0.65 10.17 -13.28
C PRO A 120 -0.28 11.58 -13.74
N ASN A 121 -0.61 11.91 -14.99
CA ASN A 121 -0.28 13.21 -15.60
C ASN A 121 -0.87 14.41 -14.82
N VAL A 122 -2.01 14.20 -14.13
CA VAL A 122 -2.73 15.22 -13.35
C VAL A 122 -1.84 15.87 -12.28
N PHE A 123 -0.86 15.13 -11.75
CA PHE A 123 0.03 15.61 -10.70
C PHE A 123 1.26 16.38 -11.22
N TYR A 124 1.58 16.28 -12.51
CA TYR A 124 2.70 17.00 -13.10
C TYR A 124 2.40 18.46 -13.41
N ALA A 125 1.12 18.82 -13.51
CA ALA A 125 0.69 20.12 -14.01
C ALA A 125 0.37 21.15 -12.89
N ASN A 126 0.73 20.88 -11.62
CA ASN A 126 0.32 21.69 -10.46
C ASN A 126 -1.21 21.98 -10.43
N LEU A 127 -2.01 21.11 -11.06
CA LEU A 127 -3.46 21.26 -11.18
C LEU A 127 -4.21 20.77 -9.93
N LEU A 128 -3.51 20.48 -8.83
CA LEU A 128 -4.14 20.04 -7.58
C LEU A 128 -5.19 21.06 -7.09
N ASP A 129 -4.91 22.35 -7.25
CA ASP A 129 -5.84 23.44 -6.92
C ASP A 129 -7.03 23.56 -7.91
N GLN A 130 -6.95 22.90 -9.07
CA GLN A 130 -8.00 22.86 -10.10
C GLN A 130 -8.80 21.56 -10.11
N VAL A 131 -8.49 20.62 -9.20
CA VAL A 131 -9.27 19.38 -9.08
C VAL A 131 -10.62 19.73 -8.46
N VAL A 132 -11.67 19.65 -9.27
CA VAL A 132 -13.05 19.75 -8.78
C VAL A 132 -13.26 18.66 -7.73
N PRO A 133 -13.63 19.00 -6.49
CA PRO A 133 -13.88 17.98 -5.49
C PRO A 133 -15.05 17.11 -5.93
N SER A 134 -15.00 15.83 -5.57
CA SER A 134 -16.18 14.98 -5.68
C SER A 134 -17.16 15.45 -4.62
N VAL A 135 -18.29 16.01 -5.05
CA VAL A 135 -19.34 16.53 -4.18
C VAL A 135 -20.55 15.62 -4.29
N GLU A 136 -21.04 15.11 -3.18
CA GLU A 136 -22.33 14.43 -3.13
C GLU A 136 -23.25 15.11 -2.13
N GLU A 137 -24.45 15.43 -2.61
CA GLU A 137 -25.51 16.04 -1.83
C GLU A 137 -26.65 15.05 -1.63
N HIS A 138 -27.17 15.01 -0.41
CA HIS A 138 -28.16 14.05 0.02
C HIS A 138 -29.27 14.74 0.78
N LEU A 139 -30.49 14.26 0.53
CA LEU A 139 -31.69 14.59 1.29
C LEU A 139 -32.05 13.39 2.16
N ASN A 140 -32.14 13.59 3.47
CA ASN A 140 -32.63 12.59 4.40
C ASN A 140 -34.02 12.98 4.89
N GLU A 141 -35.05 12.46 4.22
CA GLU A 141 -36.46 12.74 4.54
C GLU A 141 -36.85 12.31 5.97
N ARG A 142 -36.24 11.23 6.49
CA ARG A 142 -36.50 10.73 7.86
C ARG A 142 -35.96 11.67 8.94
N LEU A 143 -34.87 12.36 8.63
CA LEU A 143 -34.22 13.32 9.54
C LEU A 143 -34.60 14.76 9.23
N ASN A 144 -35.29 15.00 8.12
CA ASN A 144 -35.57 16.31 7.55
C ASN A 144 -34.30 17.17 7.46
N LEU A 145 -33.28 16.60 6.81
CA LEU A 145 -31.90 17.08 6.79
C LEU A 145 -31.41 17.08 5.34
N ARG A 146 -30.73 18.15 4.95
CA ARG A 146 -29.91 18.21 3.73
C ARG A 146 -28.45 18.16 4.16
N TYR A 147 -27.65 17.31 3.53
CA TYR A 147 -26.21 17.31 3.78
C TYR A 147 -25.41 17.17 2.49
N ARG A 148 -24.23 17.80 2.48
CA ARG A 148 -23.30 17.83 1.36
C ARG A 148 -21.92 17.45 1.84
N ILE A 149 -21.28 16.55 1.12
CA ILE A 149 -19.93 16.10 1.46
C ILE A 149 -19.03 16.23 0.25
N SER A 150 -17.81 16.68 0.49
CA SER A 150 -16.83 16.88 -0.56
C SER A 150 -15.45 16.38 -0.20
N ILE A 151 -14.81 15.64 -1.12
CA ILE A 151 -13.42 15.18 -1.03
C ILE A 151 -12.63 15.51 -2.31
N PRO A 152 -11.29 15.62 -2.25
CA PRO A 152 -10.48 15.67 -3.46
C PRO A 152 -10.59 14.38 -4.28
N MET A 153 -10.68 14.48 -5.61
CA MET A 153 -10.76 13.30 -6.50
C MET A 153 -9.42 12.55 -6.65
N HIS A 154 -8.31 13.26 -6.45
CA HIS A 154 -6.96 12.74 -6.59
C HIS A 154 -6.20 12.99 -5.29
N ILE A 155 -5.86 11.93 -4.59
CA ILE A 155 -5.19 12.00 -3.30
C ILE A 155 -3.82 11.37 -3.45
N PRO A 156 -2.74 12.08 -3.11
CA PRO A 156 -1.41 11.47 -3.11
C PRO A 156 -1.28 10.39 -2.04
N PHE A 157 -0.47 9.38 -2.32
CA PHE A 157 -0.13 8.35 -1.33
C PHE A 157 0.47 8.95 -0.06
N GLY A 158 0.04 8.45 1.10
CA GLY A 158 0.49 8.91 2.41
C GLY A 158 0.11 10.36 2.77
N ALA A 159 -0.64 11.03 1.90
CA ALA A 159 -1.09 12.39 2.15
C ALA A 159 -2.23 12.44 3.17
N SER A 160 -2.48 13.66 3.62
CA SER A 160 -3.69 14.00 4.36
C SER A 160 -4.56 14.87 3.48
N PHE A 161 -5.87 14.64 3.52
CA PHE A 161 -6.81 15.39 2.70
C PHE A 161 -8.03 15.85 3.54
N PRO A 162 -8.65 16.98 3.17
CA PRO A 162 -9.84 17.45 3.86
C PRO A 162 -11.08 16.69 3.40
N LEU A 163 -11.81 16.11 4.35
CA LEU A 163 -13.21 15.71 4.19
C LEU A 163 -14.07 16.86 4.69
N ARG A 164 -14.76 17.57 3.79
CA ARG A 164 -15.70 18.62 4.18
C ARG A 164 -17.09 18.03 4.30
N VAL A 165 -17.76 18.34 5.40
CA VAL A 165 -19.13 17.94 5.71
C VAL A 165 -19.96 19.18 6.02
N GLU A 166 -21.02 19.37 5.26
CA GLU A 166 -21.95 20.48 5.39
C GLU A 166 -23.36 19.93 5.58
N TYR A 167 -24.18 20.56 6.42
CA TYR A 167 -25.57 20.15 6.58
C TYR A 167 -26.48 21.31 7.00
N SER A 168 -27.76 21.16 6.68
CA SER A 168 -28.84 22.06 7.07
C SER A 168 -30.09 21.28 7.47
N SER A 169 -30.77 21.81 8.47
CA SER A 169 -32.05 21.32 8.93
C SER A 169 -33.15 21.87 8.02
N LEU A 170 -33.97 20.99 7.46
CA LEU A 170 -35.11 21.37 6.61
C LEU A 170 -36.40 21.58 7.43
N SER A 171 -36.35 21.35 8.75
CA SER A 171 -37.49 21.61 9.65
C SER A 171 -37.64 23.08 10.04
N ASP A 172 -36.79 23.97 9.53
CA ASP A 172 -36.78 25.41 9.83
C ASP A 172 -37.83 26.23 9.06
N GLN A 173 -39.00 25.64 8.78
CA GLN A 173 -40.22 26.41 8.46
C GLN A 173 -40.94 26.71 9.77
N PRO A 174 -40.83 27.93 10.32
CA PRO A 174 -41.42 28.25 11.61
C PRO A 174 -42.95 28.27 11.50
N GLN A 175 -43.60 27.18 11.91
CA GLN A 175 -44.99 27.28 12.36
C GLN A 175 -44.98 27.98 13.72
N LYS A 176 -45.67 29.12 13.78
CA LYS A 176 -45.76 30.02 14.92
C LYS A 176 -46.06 29.22 16.21
N GLY A 177 -45.07 29.07 17.10
CA GLY A 177 -45.21 28.42 18.41
C GLY A 177 -44.53 27.07 18.59
N GLN A 178 -43.81 26.53 17.61
CA GLN A 178 -43.07 25.26 17.74
C GLN A 178 -41.59 25.50 18.12
N LEU A 179 -41.11 24.83 19.18
CA LEU A 179 -39.69 24.86 19.58
C LEU A 179 -38.81 24.33 18.44
N ARG A 180 -37.70 25.03 18.17
CA ARG A 180 -36.70 24.61 17.18
C ARG A 180 -36.04 23.33 17.69
N SER A 181 -36.26 22.20 17.00
CA SER A 181 -35.44 21.01 17.23
C SER A 181 -34.15 21.16 16.42
N VAL A 182 -33.05 21.43 17.10
CA VAL A 182 -31.73 21.51 16.46
C VAL A 182 -31.18 20.10 16.31
N ILE A 183 -30.84 19.72 15.08
CA ILE A 183 -30.16 18.45 14.79
C ILE A 183 -28.70 18.79 14.48
N HIS A 184 -27.77 18.19 15.20
CA HIS A 184 -26.34 18.36 14.99
C HIS A 184 -25.65 16.98 14.89
N PRO A 185 -24.57 16.84 14.12
CA PRO A 185 -23.77 15.64 14.10
C PRO A 185 -23.11 15.50 15.48
N ARG A 186 -23.12 14.27 15.97
CA ARG A 186 -22.47 13.86 17.20
C ARG A 186 -21.16 13.16 16.89
N SER A 187 -21.18 12.28 15.89
CA SER A 187 -20.01 11.53 15.50
C SER A 187 -19.95 11.36 13.98
N ILE A 188 -18.73 11.33 13.47
CA ILE A 188 -18.43 11.04 12.06
C ILE A 188 -17.43 9.91 12.05
N THR A 189 -17.80 8.80 11.43
CA THR A 189 -16.93 7.63 11.27
C THR A 189 -16.55 7.49 9.81
N ILE A 190 -15.26 7.38 9.56
CA ILE A 190 -14.63 7.27 8.24
C ILE A 190 -13.99 5.89 8.14
N HIS A 191 -14.23 5.22 7.03
CA HIS A 191 -13.65 3.95 6.66
C HIS A 191 -13.11 4.05 5.25
N ILE A 192 -11.88 3.64 5.04
CA ILE A 192 -11.33 3.51 3.69
C ILE A 192 -10.99 2.05 3.46
N THR A 193 -11.57 1.51 2.39
CA THR A 193 -11.38 0.13 1.95
C THR A 193 -10.65 0.11 0.62
N GLU A 194 -9.60 -0.70 0.53
CA GLU A 194 -8.90 -1.05 -0.69
C GLU A 194 -9.50 -2.36 -1.23
N THR A 195 -10.04 -2.32 -2.46
CA THR A 195 -10.69 -3.47 -3.08
C THR A 195 -9.89 -3.93 -4.30
N HIS A 196 -9.48 -5.20 -4.26
CA HIS A 196 -8.67 -5.82 -5.30
C HIS A 196 -9.57 -6.73 -6.13
N ALA A 197 -9.48 -6.62 -7.45
CA ALA A 197 -10.04 -7.60 -8.37
C ALA A 197 -8.88 -8.23 -9.16
N LEU A 198 -8.68 -9.53 -8.94
CA LEU A 198 -7.61 -10.33 -9.52
C LEU A 198 -8.18 -11.27 -10.57
N LYS A 199 -7.72 -11.14 -11.81
CA LYS A 199 -8.09 -12.03 -12.91
C LYS A 199 -7.13 -13.23 -12.93
N VAL A 200 -7.67 -14.41 -12.66
CA VAL A 200 -6.95 -15.68 -12.69
C VAL A 200 -7.41 -16.47 -13.91
N THR A 201 -6.46 -16.80 -14.77
CA THR A 201 -6.65 -17.65 -15.94
C THR A 201 -6.53 -19.11 -15.49
N PRO A 202 -7.54 -19.96 -15.75
CA PRO A 202 -7.48 -21.37 -15.41
C PRO A 202 -6.35 -22.06 -16.18
N THR A 203 -5.65 -23.00 -15.54
CA THR A 203 -4.76 -23.92 -16.26
C THR A 203 -5.57 -24.92 -17.08
N ALA A 204 -4.92 -25.64 -17.98
CA ALA A 204 -5.56 -26.74 -18.72
C ALA A 204 -6.17 -27.78 -17.76
N SER A 205 -5.50 -28.12 -16.66
CA SER A 205 -6.04 -29.01 -15.64
C SER A 205 -7.26 -28.42 -14.92
N ASP A 206 -7.25 -27.13 -14.61
CA ASP A 206 -8.40 -26.49 -13.95
C ASP A 206 -9.62 -26.46 -14.89
N ALA A 207 -9.39 -26.13 -16.16
CA ALA A 207 -10.45 -26.09 -17.15
C ALA A 207 -11.12 -27.46 -17.33
N ILE A 208 -10.35 -28.55 -17.25
CA ILE A 208 -10.87 -29.93 -17.29
C ILE A 208 -11.60 -30.28 -16.00
N ASN A 209 -10.98 -30.02 -14.84
CA ASN A 209 -11.51 -30.44 -13.54
C ASN A 209 -12.81 -29.71 -13.16
N TYR A 210 -12.90 -28.42 -13.50
CA TYR A 210 -14.06 -27.58 -13.15
C TYR A 210 -14.96 -27.29 -14.36
N ASN A 211 -14.64 -27.86 -15.52
CA ASN A 211 -15.40 -27.73 -16.77
C ASN A 211 -15.69 -26.26 -17.15
N ASN A 212 -14.76 -25.35 -16.84
CA ASN A 212 -14.88 -23.92 -17.08
C ASN A 212 -13.54 -23.34 -17.54
N PRO A 213 -13.40 -23.01 -18.84
CA PRO A 213 -12.17 -22.45 -19.39
C PRO A 213 -12.05 -20.93 -19.21
N LEU A 214 -13.06 -20.26 -18.65
CA LEU A 214 -13.08 -18.81 -18.57
C LEU A 214 -12.25 -18.27 -17.40
N PRO A 215 -11.59 -17.10 -17.57
CA PRO A 215 -10.91 -16.42 -16.48
C PRO A 215 -11.86 -16.11 -15.33
N LEU A 216 -11.41 -16.37 -14.11
CA LEU A 216 -12.13 -16.08 -12.87
C LEU A 216 -11.67 -14.72 -12.32
N ILE A 217 -12.60 -13.92 -11.82
CA ILE A 217 -12.28 -12.70 -11.10
C ILE A 217 -12.51 -12.94 -9.62
N PHE A 218 -11.43 -12.91 -8.85
CA PHE A 218 -11.46 -13.06 -7.41
C PHE A 218 -11.26 -11.69 -6.74
N ARG A 219 -12.09 -11.41 -5.73
CA ARG A 219 -12.08 -10.11 -5.03
C ARG A 219 -11.54 -10.25 -3.61
N LYS A 220 -10.70 -9.30 -3.21
CA LYS A 220 -10.22 -9.12 -1.83
C LYS A 220 -10.50 -7.69 -1.38
N GLU A 221 -10.78 -7.51 -0.11
CA GLU A 221 -11.00 -6.20 0.50
C GLU A 221 -10.12 -6.07 1.72
N HIS A 222 -9.48 -4.91 1.87
CA HIS A 222 -8.65 -4.58 3.02
C HIS A 222 -9.08 -3.22 3.57
N VAL A 223 -9.33 -3.14 4.88
CA VAL A 223 -9.56 -1.85 5.53
C VAL A 223 -8.20 -1.20 5.77
N ILE A 224 -7.93 -0.09 5.09
CA ILE A 224 -6.67 0.65 5.22
C ILE A 224 -6.77 1.80 6.22
N LEU A 225 -7.98 2.28 6.51
CA LEU A 225 -8.20 3.32 7.50
C LEU A 225 -9.56 3.15 8.18
N HIS A 226 -9.58 3.34 9.49
CA HIS A 226 -10.79 3.47 10.28
C HIS A 226 -10.58 4.57 11.34
N GLN A 227 -11.39 5.62 11.29
CA GLN A 227 -11.31 6.76 12.20
C GLN A 227 -12.70 7.22 12.61
N SER A 228 -12.87 7.57 13.88
CA SER A 228 -14.11 8.16 14.40
C SER A 228 -13.80 9.50 15.06
N TYR A 229 -14.61 10.49 14.74
CA TYR A 229 -14.48 11.86 15.23
C TYR A 229 -15.75 12.23 15.98
N THR A 230 -15.61 12.73 17.20
CA THR A 230 -16.71 13.37 17.91
C THR A 230 -16.81 14.81 17.44
N VAL A 231 -18.01 15.22 17.02
CA VAL A 231 -18.28 16.59 16.60
C VAL A 231 -18.91 17.32 17.77
N HIS A 232 -18.24 18.39 18.20
CA HIS A 232 -18.81 19.28 19.20
C HIS A 232 -19.64 20.36 18.51
N PRO A 233 -20.83 20.69 19.03
CA PRO A 233 -21.60 21.82 18.55
C PRO A 233 -20.73 23.09 18.61
N PRO A 234 -20.74 23.94 17.58
CA PRO A 234 -20.04 25.21 17.66
C PRO A 234 -20.68 26.02 18.78
N ALA A 235 -19.85 26.63 19.65
CA ALA A 235 -20.34 27.61 20.61
C ALA A 235 -21.11 28.67 19.82
N ARG A 236 -22.42 28.83 20.08
CA ARG A 236 -23.39 29.65 19.33
C ARG A 236 -22.76 30.92 18.75
N ALA A 237 -22.13 30.81 17.60
CA ALA A 237 -21.49 31.90 16.90
C ALA A 237 -22.43 32.21 15.75
N LEU A 238 -22.84 33.48 15.66
CA LEU A 238 -23.66 34.01 14.59
C LEU A 238 -23.00 33.64 13.26
N LEU A 239 -23.52 32.60 12.60
CA LEU A 239 -23.08 32.22 11.27
C LEU A 239 -23.39 33.38 10.31
N PRO A 240 -22.52 33.69 9.35
CA PRO A 240 -22.83 34.64 8.31
C PRO A 240 -24.13 34.24 7.60
N GLU A 241 -25.02 35.20 7.37
CA GLU A 241 -26.33 35.06 6.70
C GLU A 241 -26.24 34.54 5.24
N SER A 242 -25.04 34.19 4.77
CA SER A 242 -24.69 33.87 3.38
C SER A 242 -24.29 32.41 3.14
N LEU A 243 -24.53 31.49 4.09
CA LEU A 243 -24.22 30.07 3.92
C LEU A 243 -25.49 29.30 3.50
N ASP A 244 -25.40 28.52 2.41
CA ASP A 244 -26.46 27.61 1.95
C ASP A 244 -26.75 26.46 2.95
N PHE A 245 -25.89 26.29 3.95
CA PHE A 245 -25.93 25.23 4.96
C PHE A 245 -25.72 25.81 6.37
N ASP A 246 -26.45 25.27 7.35
CA ASP A 246 -26.43 25.72 8.75
C ASP A 246 -25.13 25.35 9.47
N TYR A 247 -24.36 24.42 8.90
CA TYR A 247 -23.09 23.99 9.48
C TYR A 247 -22.13 23.52 8.40
N SER A 248 -20.84 23.76 8.65
CA SER A 248 -19.73 23.23 7.87
C SER A 248 -18.60 22.80 8.80
N SER A 249 -18.05 21.62 8.58
CA SER A 249 -16.84 21.14 9.24
C SER A 249 -15.89 20.52 8.23
N THR A 250 -14.60 20.62 8.52
CA THR A 250 -13.54 20.02 7.72
C THR A 250 -12.73 19.09 8.62
N ILE A 251 -12.72 17.81 8.25
CA ILE A 251 -12.02 16.75 8.99
C ILE A 251 -10.76 16.39 8.21
N PRO A 252 -9.56 16.45 8.82
CA PRO A 252 -8.35 15.95 8.19
C PRO A 252 -8.36 14.42 8.22
N VAL A 253 -8.34 13.79 7.05
CA VAL A 253 -8.20 12.35 6.89
C VAL A 253 -6.74 12.04 6.58
N HIS A 254 -6.14 11.12 7.33
CA HIS A 254 -4.71 10.79 7.22
C HIS A 254 -4.54 9.38 6.63
N LEU A 255 -4.03 9.29 5.39
CA LEU A 255 -3.74 7.99 4.79
C LEU A 255 -2.47 7.36 5.38
N PRO A 256 -2.38 6.01 5.40
CA PRO A 256 -1.15 5.34 5.78
C PRO A 256 0.04 5.79 4.93
N ARG A 257 1.16 6.04 5.59
CA ARG A 257 2.42 6.43 4.92
C ARG A 257 3.32 5.24 4.59
N ASP A 258 3.02 4.08 5.16
CA ASP A 258 3.76 2.85 4.92
C ASP A 258 3.23 2.16 3.65
N PHE A 259 4.15 1.85 2.73
CA PHE A 259 3.88 1.12 1.50
C PHE A 259 3.35 -0.31 1.73
N HIS A 260 3.49 -0.86 2.94
CA HIS A 260 2.89 -2.14 3.31
C HIS A 260 1.47 -1.99 3.87
N ALA A 261 1.04 -0.77 4.19
CA ALA A 261 -0.27 -0.48 4.78
C ALA A 261 -1.33 -0.04 3.75
N CYS A 262 -0.95 0.23 2.51
CA CYS A 262 -1.84 0.62 1.41
C CYS A 262 -1.12 0.51 0.06
N THR A 263 -1.88 0.25 -1.00
CA THR A 263 -1.41 0.22 -2.39
C THR A 263 -1.91 1.46 -3.14
N GLN A 264 -1.30 1.83 -4.26
CA GLN A 264 -1.95 2.80 -5.16
C GLN A 264 -3.10 2.15 -5.93
N ASP A 265 -3.95 2.98 -6.54
CA ASP A 265 -4.86 2.50 -7.57
C ASP A 265 -4.10 1.93 -8.75
N VAL A 266 -4.54 0.76 -9.20
CA VAL A 266 -3.94 0.06 -10.33
C VAL A 266 -5.06 -0.40 -11.24
N GLN A 267 -4.91 -0.16 -12.54
CA GLN A 267 -5.81 -0.69 -13.55
C GLN A 267 -4.98 -1.40 -14.62
N SER A 268 -4.78 -2.71 -14.43
CA SER A 268 -4.15 -3.58 -15.41
C SER A 268 -5.11 -4.69 -15.85
N GLU A 269 -4.68 -5.50 -16.82
CA GLU A 269 -5.50 -6.63 -17.28
C GLU A 269 -5.72 -7.68 -16.17
N LEU A 270 -4.69 -7.94 -15.37
CA LEU A 270 -4.69 -9.01 -14.38
C LEU A 270 -5.04 -8.54 -12.97
N ILE A 271 -4.70 -7.30 -12.64
CA ILE A 271 -4.84 -6.73 -11.31
C ILE A 271 -5.55 -5.39 -11.41
N LYS A 272 -6.63 -5.24 -10.64
CA LYS A 272 -7.29 -3.96 -10.42
C LYS A 272 -7.33 -3.68 -8.93
N VAL A 273 -6.89 -2.51 -8.51
CA VAL A 273 -6.96 -2.03 -7.14
C VAL A 273 -7.65 -0.67 -7.18
N HIS A 274 -8.66 -0.49 -6.34
CA HIS A 274 -9.36 0.78 -6.18
C HIS A 274 -9.67 1.04 -4.71
N HIS A 275 -9.72 2.32 -4.35
CA HIS A 275 -10.08 2.75 -3.01
C HIS A 275 -11.52 3.25 -2.96
N ASN A 276 -12.18 2.92 -1.87
CA ASN A 276 -13.49 3.43 -1.54
C ASN A 276 -13.46 4.06 -0.14
N LEU A 277 -13.91 5.31 -0.05
CA LEU A 277 -14.18 5.96 1.22
C LEU A 277 -15.66 5.79 1.54
N ARG A 278 -15.93 5.12 2.65
CA ARG A 278 -17.24 5.08 3.29
C ARG A 278 -17.21 6.00 4.49
N TYR A 279 -18.25 6.81 4.65
CA TYR A 279 -18.45 7.56 5.88
C TYR A 279 -19.85 7.33 6.44
N ASN A 280 -19.98 7.49 7.75
CA ASN A 280 -21.25 7.48 8.47
C ASN A 280 -21.29 8.70 9.38
N VAL A 281 -22.42 9.40 9.40
CA VAL A 281 -22.66 10.52 10.32
C VAL A 281 -23.80 10.13 11.25
N GLU A 282 -23.52 10.18 12.55
CA GLU A 282 -24.54 10.04 13.58
C GLU A 282 -25.01 11.43 13.99
N PHE A 283 -26.32 11.63 13.94
CA PHE A 283 -26.96 12.87 14.33
C PHE A 283 -27.63 12.72 15.69
N GLU A 284 -27.56 13.79 16.45
CA GLU A 284 -28.20 13.97 17.74
C GLU A 284 -29.21 15.13 17.63
N ARG A 285 -30.37 14.93 18.25
CA ARG A 285 -31.43 15.93 18.30
C ARG A 285 -31.48 16.54 19.70
N GLU A 286 -31.22 17.83 19.77
CA GLU A 286 -31.41 18.61 20.98
C GLU A 286 -32.90 19.00 21.09
N ARG A 287 -33.55 18.62 22.20
CA ARG A 287 -34.91 19.09 22.56
C ARG A 287 -34.76 20.09 23.70
N GLU A 288 -35.17 21.34 23.47
CA GLU A 288 -34.95 22.46 24.39
C GLU A 288 -35.73 22.39 25.73
N ASN A 289 -36.31 21.24 26.15
CA ASN A 289 -37.11 21.15 27.39
C ASN A 289 -37.18 19.75 28.05
N GLU A 290 -36.23 18.84 27.81
CA GLU A 290 -36.23 17.53 28.50
C GLU A 290 -34.95 17.33 29.33
N THR A 291 -35.11 17.20 30.64
CA THR A 291 -34.12 16.64 31.58
C THR A 291 -33.59 15.30 31.04
N GLU A 292 -32.33 15.32 30.59
CA GLU A 292 -31.31 14.26 30.36
C GLU A 292 -31.70 12.86 29.84
N SER A 293 -32.96 12.51 29.61
CA SER A 293 -33.37 11.10 29.49
C SER A 293 -33.87 10.66 28.11
N SER A 294 -33.94 11.53 27.09
CA SER A 294 -34.32 11.03 25.75
C SER A 294 -33.64 11.71 24.54
N GLN A 295 -32.30 11.63 24.54
CA GLN A 295 -31.49 11.77 23.32
C GLN A 295 -31.72 10.54 22.43
N GLN A 296 -32.36 10.74 21.27
CA GLN A 296 -32.51 9.68 20.28
C GLN A 296 -31.49 9.88 19.15
N ASN A 297 -30.45 9.05 19.15
CA ASN A 297 -29.47 9.03 18.07
C ASN A 297 -30.11 8.51 16.80
N LYS A 298 -29.82 9.16 15.67
CA LYS A 298 -30.23 8.66 14.36
C LYS A 298 -29.04 8.67 13.40
N VAL A 299 -28.90 7.59 12.64
CA VAL A 299 -27.78 7.38 11.73
C VAL A 299 -28.23 7.73 10.31
N ALA A 300 -27.49 8.60 9.61
CA ALA A 300 -27.67 8.76 8.18
C ALA A 300 -27.08 7.55 7.44
N ASN A 301 -27.67 7.19 6.29
CA ASN A 301 -27.18 6.07 5.51
C ASN A 301 -25.69 6.25 5.15
N PRO A 302 -24.91 5.16 5.11
CA PRO A 302 -23.55 5.21 4.61
C PRO A 302 -23.56 5.72 3.18
N THR A 303 -22.66 6.65 2.89
CA THR A 303 -22.41 7.11 1.54
C THR A 303 -20.96 6.74 1.17
N TYR A 304 -20.76 6.51 -0.12
CA TYR A 304 -19.57 5.88 -0.67
C TYR A 304 -18.96 6.79 -1.74
N PHE A 305 -17.70 7.18 -1.54
CA PHE A 305 -16.93 7.90 -2.52
C PHE A 305 -15.84 7.01 -3.12
N PHE A 306 -15.62 7.17 -4.42
CA PHE A 306 -14.44 6.63 -5.09
C PHE A 306 -13.46 7.76 -5.32
N PHE A 307 -12.19 7.52 -4.99
CA PHE A 307 -11.12 8.48 -5.21
C PHE A 307 -9.90 7.76 -5.77
N ASN A 308 -9.07 8.49 -6.49
CA ASN A 308 -7.86 7.93 -7.07
C ASN A 308 -6.68 8.17 -6.14
N LEU A 309 -6.12 7.08 -5.61
CA LEU A 309 -4.89 7.12 -4.82
C LEU A 309 -3.67 6.90 -5.72
N ALA A 310 -2.73 7.83 -5.72
CA ALA A 310 -1.56 7.76 -6.60
C ALA A 310 -0.26 8.21 -5.95
N TYR A 311 0.87 7.60 -6.34
CA TYR A 311 2.18 8.03 -5.87
C TYR A 311 2.67 9.30 -6.59
N LEU A 312 3.19 10.24 -5.80
CA LEU A 312 3.84 11.45 -6.29
C LEU A 312 5.36 11.28 -6.37
N PRO A 313 6.03 11.79 -7.43
CA PRO A 313 7.47 11.72 -7.58
C PRO A 313 8.22 12.66 -6.61
N THR A 314 7.53 13.66 -6.02
CA THR A 314 8.11 14.55 -5.00
C THR A 314 8.16 13.93 -3.61
N TYR A 315 7.40 12.86 -3.38
CA TYR A 315 7.54 12.00 -2.20
C TYR A 315 8.53 10.87 -2.52
N THR A 316 9.73 11.26 -2.93
CA THR A 316 10.88 10.40 -2.69
C THR A 316 11.01 10.30 -1.17
N SER A 317 10.45 9.25 -0.57
CA SER A 317 11.16 8.66 0.57
C SER A 317 12.62 8.57 0.13
N ARG A 318 13.56 8.87 1.04
CA ARG A 318 14.98 8.59 0.81
C ARG A 318 15.22 7.15 0.29
N ASP A 319 14.22 6.27 0.43
CA ASP A 319 14.22 4.90 -0.08
C ASP A 319 13.92 4.74 -1.57
N ALA A 320 13.33 5.72 -2.28
CA ALA A 320 12.77 5.50 -3.62
C ALA A 320 13.61 6.03 -4.81
N VAL A 321 14.46 7.06 -4.63
CA VAL A 321 15.32 7.59 -5.74
C VAL A 321 16.74 7.95 -5.27
N SER A 322 17.07 7.69 -4.01
CA SER A 322 18.45 7.75 -3.51
C SER A 322 18.69 6.59 -2.55
N THR A 323 18.34 5.38 -2.97
CA THR A 323 18.86 4.18 -2.32
C THR A 323 20.37 4.15 -2.61
N TYR A 324 21.16 4.77 -1.74
CA TYR A 324 22.55 4.35 -1.58
C TYR A 324 22.46 2.86 -1.23
N MET A 325 22.81 2.02 -2.20
CA MET A 325 23.05 0.59 -2.01
C MET A 325 24.24 0.44 -1.06
N ASN A 326 24.06 0.67 0.23
CA ASN A 326 25.02 0.27 1.26
C ASN A 326 24.65 -1.14 1.71
N GLN A 327 24.71 -2.10 0.78
CA GLN A 327 24.65 -3.51 1.13
C GLN A 327 26.03 -4.09 0.90
N GLU A 328 26.75 -4.30 2.00
CA GLU A 328 28.08 -4.91 2.00
C GLU A 328 27.88 -6.41 1.76
N LEU A 329 28.20 -6.88 0.55
CA LEU A 329 28.33 -8.30 0.27
C LEU A 329 29.57 -8.82 1.01
N THR A 330 29.37 -9.26 2.25
CA THR A 330 30.45 -9.81 3.08
C THR A 330 30.61 -11.30 2.82
N LEU A 331 31.77 -11.69 2.32
CA LEU A 331 32.15 -13.09 2.13
C LEU A 331 32.73 -13.68 3.42
N GLU A 332 31.92 -14.45 4.15
CA GLU A 332 32.40 -15.40 5.15
C GLU A 332 32.50 -16.82 4.57
N ASN A 333 33.55 -17.52 4.98
CA ASN A 333 33.97 -18.80 4.43
C ASN A 333 33.08 -19.95 4.96
N PRO A 334 32.46 -20.79 4.11
CA PRO A 334 31.70 -21.95 4.58
C PRO A 334 32.59 -23.10 5.13
N ASN A 335 33.92 -22.96 5.10
CA ASN A 335 34.85 -24.00 5.56
C ASN A 335 35.33 -23.87 7.02
N THR A 336 34.64 -23.12 7.87
CA THR A 336 34.86 -23.23 9.32
C THR A 336 34.17 -24.49 9.83
N VAL A 337 34.81 -25.62 9.58
CA VAL A 337 34.51 -26.89 10.23
C VAL A 337 34.83 -26.74 11.72
N HIS A 338 33.81 -26.45 12.53
CA HIS A 338 33.87 -26.76 13.95
C HIS A 338 33.84 -28.29 14.07
N ARG A 339 35.02 -28.89 14.17
CA ARG A 339 35.16 -30.31 14.50
C ARG A 339 35.06 -30.49 16.01
N ASP A 340 33.98 -31.17 16.37
CA ASP A 340 33.59 -31.81 17.61
C ASP A 340 34.67 -32.19 18.63
N HIS A 341 34.33 -31.98 19.90
CA HIS A 341 34.50 -33.02 20.91
C HIS A 341 33.14 -33.34 21.55
N SER A 342 32.55 -34.44 21.08
CA SER A 342 31.45 -35.15 21.71
C SER A 342 31.98 -36.48 22.26
N VAL A 343 31.82 -36.73 23.56
CA VAL A 343 31.68 -38.08 24.17
C VAL A 343 31.07 -37.92 25.59
N PRO A 344 30.44 -38.95 26.20
CA PRO A 344 29.07 -39.38 25.95
C PRO A 344 28.18 -39.41 27.23
N ASN A 345 26.88 -39.61 27.04
CA ASN A 345 25.93 -40.01 28.08
C ASN A 345 26.28 -41.40 28.66
N ILE A 346 26.28 -41.52 29.99
CA ILE A 346 26.08 -42.78 30.74
C ILE A 346 25.01 -42.50 31.81
N HIS A 347 24.08 -43.44 31.95
CA HIS A 347 22.91 -43.36 32.81
C HIS A 347 23.03 -44.37 33.99
N VAL A 348 22.71 -43.90 35.22
CA VAL A 348 22.09 -44.62 36.38
C VAL A 348 23.02 -45.55 37.22
N PRO A 349 22.85 -45.78 38.56
CA PRO A 349 21.69 -45.53 39.47
C PRO A 349 21.92 -44.83 40.84
N MET A 350 20.78 -44.58 41.51
CA MET A 350 20.60 -44.32 42.96
C MET A 350 21.30 -45.34 43.87
N TYR A 351 21.78 -44.89 45.05
CA TYR A 351 21.50 -45.51 46.36
C TYR A 351 21.70 -44.49 47.50
N SER A 352 20.86 -44.65 48.53
CA SER A 352 20.76 -43.94 49.80
C SER A 352 21.83 -44.32 50.82
N HIS A 353 22.26 -43.37 51.67
CA HIS A 353 22.07 -43.38 53.15
C HIS A 353 22.92 -42.31 53.87
N ALA A 354 22.23 -41.48 54.68
CA ALA A 354 22.44 -41.03 56.08
C ALA A 354 23.87 -40.71 56.62
N PRO A 355 24.00 -39.84 57.64
CA PRO A 355 23.35 -40.00 58.96
C PRO A 355 22.11 -39.13 59.18
#